data_AF-A0A221KEF9-F1
#
_entry.id   AF-A0A221KEF9-F1
#
_cell.length_a   1.000
_cell.length_b   1.000
_cell.length_c   1.000
_cell.angle_alpha   90.00
_cell.angle_beta   90.00
_cell.angle_gamma   90.00
#
_symmetry.space_group_name_H-M   'P 1'
#
loop_
_entity.id
_entity.type
_entity.pdbx_description
1 polymer ?
#
loop_
_entity_poly.entity_id
_entity_poly.type
_entity_poly.pdbx_seq_one_letter_code
_entity_poly.pdbx_strand_id
1 'polypeptide(L)'
;MAEVKMDAEMLAFANDVAESIRQAKRGEFAAVHTPEMVAGYKTRGRPVGTTKPSTTKQAVTIRYSPDVLAAFRSMGAGWQAKMDDALREWLRTHSAV
;
A
#
# COMPACT_ATOMS: atom_id res chain seq x y z
N MET A 1 23.03 21.81 -41.47
CA MET A 1 21.62 22.01 -41.08
C MET A 1 20.99 20.63 -41.08
N ALA A 2 20.93 19.96 -39.93
CA ALA A 2 20.34 18.61 -39.87
C ALA A 2 18.84 18.74 -40.10
N GLU A 3 18.36 18.23 -41.22
CA GLU A 3 16.95 18.12 -41.56
C GLU A 3 16.31 17.18 -40.53
N VAL A 4 15.61 17.75 -39.55
CA VAL A 4 14.76 16.99 -38.64
C VAL A 4 13.61 16.46 -39.50
N LYS A 5 13.81 15.31 -40.14
CA LYS A 5 12.69 14.50 -40.60
C LYS A 5 11.92 14.15 -39.34
N MET A 6 10.78 14.82 -39.11
CA MET A 6 9.84 14.34 -38.10
C MET A 6 9.53 12.90 -38.46
N ASP A 7 10.02 11.97 -37.64
CA ASP A 7 9.77 10.55 -37.80
C ASP A 7 8.26 10.31 -37.92
N ALA A 8 7.86 9.33 -38.73
CA ALA A 8 6.44 9.05 -38.96
C ALA A 8 5.65 8.89 -37.65
N GLU A 9 6.32 8.41 -36.59
CA GLU A 9 5.80 8.31 -35.23
C GLU A 9 5.56 9.66 -34.56
N MET A 10 6.47 10.64 -34.73
CA MET A 10 6.31 12.00 -34.21
C MET A 10 5.17 12.73 -34.91
N LEU A 11 4.98 12.49 -36.21
CA LEU A 11 3.86 13.06 -36.96
C LEU A 11 2.53 12.42 -36.56
N ALA A 12 2.48 11.10 -36.36
CA ALA A 12 1.31 10.40 -35.86
C ALA A 12 0.93 10.90 -34.46
N PHE A 13 1.90 11.02 -33.55
CA PHE A 13 1.69 11.57 -32.22
C PHE A 13 1.14 13.01 -32.25
N ALA A 14 1.69 13.88 -33.11
CA ALA A 14 1.20 15.25 -33.23
C ALA A 14 -0.26 15.32 -33.71
N ASN A 15 -0.65 14.43 -34.62
CA ASN A 15 -2.03 14.32 -35.09
C ASN A 15 -2.97 13.82 -34.00
N ASP A 16 -2.56 12.80 -33.24
CA ASP A 16 -3.34 12.24 -32.12
C ASP A 16 -3.56 13.28 -31.02
N VAL A 17 -2.52 14.06 -30.67
CA VAL A 17 -2.63 15.15 -29.69
C VAL A 17 -3.58 16.25 -30.18
N ALA A 18 -3.47 16.64 -31.46
CA ALA A 18 -4.36 17.64 -32.03
C ALA A 18 -5.81 17.17 -32.07
N GLU A 19 -6.05 15.89 -32.27
CA GLU A 19 -7.37 15.28 -32.22
C GLU A 19 -7.92 15.22 -30.80
N SER A 20 -7.11 14.83 -29.82
CA SER A 20 -7.48 14.82 -28.40
C SER A 20 -7.93 16.21 -27.90
N ILE A 21 -7.23 17.28 -28.30
CA ILE A 21 -7.62 18.66 -27.96
C ILE A 21 -8.96 19.04 -28.62
N ARG A 22 -9.20 18.60 -29.85
CA ARG A 22 -10.47 18.85 -30.55
C ARG A 22 -11.64 18.11 -29.89
N GLN A 23 -11.44 16.86 -29.47
CA GLN A 23 -12.42 16.07 -28.71
C GLN A 23 -12.73 16.74 -27.37
N ALA A 24 -11.71 17.17 -26.62
CA ALA A 24 -11.88 17.90 -25.35
C ALA A 24 -12.66 19.22 -25.53
N LYS A 25 -12.42 19.97 -26.61
CA LYS A 25 -13.18 21.21 -26.92
C LYS A 25 -14.64 20.94 -27.31
N ARG A 26 -14.96 19.75 -27.82
CA ARG A 26 -16.33 19.30 -28.13
C ARG A 26 -17.05 18.70 -26.91
N GLY A 27 -16.37 18.60 -25.77
CA GLY A 27 -16.91 17.96 -24.56
C GLY A 27 -16.92 16.43 -24.62
N GLU A 28 -16.24 15.85 -25.62
CA GLU A 28 -16.05 14.42 -25.76
C GLU A 28 -14.85 14.01 -24.91
N PHE A 29 -15.10 13.78 -23.62
CA PHE A 29 -14.09 13.26 -22.70
C PHE A 29 -14.18 11.73 -22.62
N ALA A 30 -13.05 11.06 -22.44
CA ALA A 30 -13.06 9.69 -21.90
C ALA A 30 -13.79 9.67 -20.54
N ALA A 31 -14.31 8.52 -20.12
CA ALA A 31 -15.14 8.39 -18.92
C ALA A 31 -14.57 9.19 -17.73
N VAL A 32 -15.23 10.30 -17.37
CA VAL A 32 -14.83 11.15 -16.25
C VAL A 32 -15.50 10.62 -15.01
N HIS A 33 -14.70 10.16 -14.04
CA HIS A 33 -15.23 9.78 -12.74
C HIS A 33 -15.61 11.03 -11.96
N THR A 34 -16.92 11.28 -11.84
CA THR A 34 -17.42 12.37 -10.99
C THR A 34 -17.15 12.07 -9.52
N PRO A 35 -17.10 13.07 -8.63
CA PRO A 35 -16.97 12.86 -7.19
C PRO A 35 -18.01 11.87 -6.63
N GLU A 36 -19.22 11.84 -7.20
CA GLU A 36 -20.30 10.91 -6.86
C GLU A 36 -19.99 9.47 -7.32
N MET A 37 -19.45 9.28 -8.54
CA MET A 37 -18.98 7.98 -9.01
C MET A 37 -17.81 7.47 -8.15
N VAL A 38 -16.93 8.37 -7.72
CA VAL A 38 -15.81 8.05 -6.83
C VAL A 38 -16.29 7.63 -5.45
N ALA A 39 -17.34 8.27 -4.92
CA ALA A 39 -17.97 7.87 -3.66
C ALA A 39 -18.57 6.45 -3.74
N GLY A 40 -19.02 6.02 -4.92
CA GLY A 40 -19.47 4.64 -5.19
C GLY A 40 -18.35 3.60 -5.20
N TYR A 41 -17.09 3.98 -5.42
CA TYR A 41 -15.94 3.06 -5.39
C TYR A 41 -15.53 2.60 -3.97
N LYS A 42 -16.23 3.06 -2.91
CA LYS A 42 -15.98 2.68 -1.49
C LYS A 42 -16.07 1.17 -1.19
N THR A 43 -16.51 0.35 -2.14
CA THR A 43 -16.67 -1.11 -1.97
C THR A 43 -15.46 -1.94 -2.43
N ARG A 44 -14.43 -1.34 -3.04
CA ARG A 44 -13.17 -2.02 -3.38
C ARG A 44 -11.99 -1.44 -2.60
N GLY A 45 -12.11 -1.48 -1.27
CA GLY A 45 -11.06 -1.13 -0.33
C GLY A 45 -11.28 -1.84 1.01
N ARG A 46 -10.25 -1.82 1.88
CA ARG A 46 -10.34 -2.38 3.24
C ARG A 46 -11.61 -1.87 3.93
N PRO A 47 -12.42 -2.74 4.56
CA PRO A 47 -13.70 -2.34 5.16
C PRO A 47 -13.54 -1.16 6.12
N VAL A 48 -14.41 -0.17 5.91
CA VAL A 48 -14.52 1.03 6.75
C VAL A 48 -15.03 0.56 8.12
N GLY A 49 -14.14 0.52 9.13
CA GLY A 49 -14.44 -0.08 10.43
C GLY A 49 -13.29 -0.90 11.04
N THR A 50 -12.24 -1.24 10.29
CA THR A 50 -10.94 -1.60 10.91
C THR A 50 -10.24 -0.33 11.39
N THR A 51 -10.88 0.39 12.32
CA THR A 51 -10.13 1.27 13.22
C THR A 51 -9.19 0.36 14.00
N LYS A 52 -7.89 0.64 13.93
CA LYS A 52 -6.86 -0.08 14.70
C LYS A 52 -7.40 -0.31 16.12
N PRO A 53 -7.46 -1.56 16.62
CA PRO A 53 -7.95 -1.80 17.97
C PRO A 53 -7.16 -0.90 18.94
N SER A 54 -7.85 -0.31 19.92
CA SER A 54 -7.24 0.60 20.91
C SER A 54 -6.04 -0.04 21.63
N THR A 55 -5.93 -1.38 21.58
CA THR A 55 -4.82 -2.21 22.05
C THR A 55 -3.82 -2.55 20.93
N THR A 56 -3.37 -1.56 20.15
CA THR A 56 -2.39 -1.81 19.09
C THR A 56 -1.04 -2.17 19.71
N LYS A 57 -0.44 -3.29 19.26
CA LYS A 57 0.93 -3.66 19.66
C LYS A 57 1.88 -2.50 19.31
N GLN A 58 2.66 -2.03 20.28
CA GLN A 58 3.62 -0.97 20.05
C GLN A 58 4.84 -1.55 19.31
N ALA A 59 5.22 -0.92 18.20
CA ALA A 59 6.44 -1.28 17.50
C ALA A 59 7.64 -0.65 18.23
N VAL A 60 8.48 -1.50 18.82
CA VAL A 60 9.70 -1.07 19.53
C VAL A 60 10.89 -1.81 18.94
N THR A 61 12.01 -1.10 18.77
CA THR A 61 13.27 -1.69 18.33
C THR A 61 14.01 -2.25 19.55
N ILE A 62 13.96 -3.57 19.74
CA ILE A 62 14.65 -4.28 20.82
C ILE A 62 15.71 -5.21 20.21
N ARG A 63 16.87 -5.29 20.86
CA ARG A 63 17.93 -6.25 20.49
C ARG A 63 17.79 -7.50 21.35
N TYR A 64 17.70 -8.65 20.72
CA TYR A 64 17.67 -9.96 21.39
C TYR A 64 18.95 -10.73 21.07
N SER A 65 19.33 -11.63 21.98
CA SER A 65 20.43 -12.56 21.75
C SER A 65 20.12 -13.49 20.55
N PRO A 66 21.13 -13.87 19.76
CA PRO A 66 20.94 -14.61 18.50
C PRO A 66 20.39 -16.03 18.71
N ASP A 67 20.75 -16.66 19.82
CA ASP A 67 20.23 -17.96 20.28
C ASP A 67 18.72 -17.92 20.55
N VAL A 68 18.24 -16.88 21.23
CA VAL A 68 16.82 -16.67 21.50
C VAL A 68 16.05 -16.51 20.19
N LEU A 69 16.55 -15.68 19.26
CA LEU A 69 15.91 -15.51 17.96
C LEU A 69 15.91 -16.79 17.12
N ALA A 70 17.00 -17.57 17.16
CA ALA A 70 17.09 -18.84 16.45
C ALA A 70 16.06 -19.84 16.99
N ALA A 71 15.93 -19.96 18.32
CA ALA A 71 14.96 -20.83 18.97
C ALA A 71 13.53 -20.49 18.54
N PHE A 72 13.11 -19.22 18.65
CA PHE A 72 11.76 -18.83 18.26
C PHE A 72 11.52 -18.96 16.75
N ARG A 73 12.47 -18.58 15.89
CA ARG A 73 12.32 -18.72 14.42
C ARG A 73 12.14 -20.18 13.99
N SER A 74 12.77 -21.13 14.68
CA SER A 74 12.59 -22.56 14.41
C SER A 74 11.16 -23.06 14.67
N MET A 75 10.38 -22.34 15.48
CA MET A 75 8.97 -22.66 15.75
C MET A 75 8.02 -22.34 14.58
N GLY A 76 8.56 -21.83 13.46
CA GLY A 76 7.83 -21.61 12.21
C GLY A 76 6.99 -20.33 12.18
N ALA A 77 5.91 -20.36 11.39
CA ALA A 77 5.03 -19.21 11.20
C ALA A 77 4.45 -18.72 12.53
N GLY A 78 4.38 -17.40 12.69
CA GLY A 78 3.87 -16.77 13.91
C GLY A 78 4.83 -16.80 15.11
N TRP A 79 6.14 -17.06 14.91
CA TRP A 79 7.12 -17.07 16.00
C TRP A 79 7.16 -15.77 16.82
N GLN A 80 6.90 -14.62 16.22
CA GLN A 80 6.81 -13.35 16.95
C GLN A 80 5.59 -13.29 17.88
N ALA A 81 4.47 -13.90 17.50
CA ALA A 81 3.29 -14.00 18.36
C ALA A 81 3.55 -14.95 19.53
N LYS A 82 4.17 -16.10 19.26
CA LYS A 82 4.59 -17.05 20.30
C LYS A 82 5.58 -16.42 21.29
N MET A 83 6.48 -15.56 20.79
CA MET A 83 7.40 -14.79 21.61
C MET A 83 6.66 -13.77 22.50
N ASP A 84 5.68 -13.04 21.95
CA ASP A 84 4.82 -12.12 22.72
C ASP A 84 4.05 -12.88 23.82
N ASP A 85 3.51 -14.06 23.52
CA ASP A 85 2.80 -14.90 24.48
C ASP A 85 3.73 -15.39 25.60
N ALA A 86 4.96 -15.79 25.26
CA ALA A 86 5.98 -16.18 26.25
C ALA A 86 6.34 -15.02 27.18
N LEU A 87 6.47 -13.80 26.65
CA LEU A 87 6.73 -12.60 27.46
C LEU A 87 5.56 -12.29 28.39
N ARG A 88 4.32 -12.43 27.92
CA ARG A 88 3.12 -12.25 28.75
C ARG A 88 3.04 -13.27 29.88
N GLU A 89 3.35 -14.53 29.58
CA GLU A 89 3.36 -15.59 30.59
C GLU A 89 4.48 -15.40 31.62
N TRP A 90 5.65 -14.95 31.16
CA TRP A 90 6.73 -14.57 32.06
C TRP A 90 6.30 -13.45 33.01
N LEU A 91 5.61 -12.41 32.52
CA LEU A 91 5.10 -11.33 33.37
C LEU A 91 4.03 -11.76 34.38
N ARG A 92 3.23 -12.79 34.07
CA ARG A 92 2.24 -13.35 35.02
C ARG A 92 2.89 -14.12 36.16
N THR A 93 3.94 -14.86 35.83
CA THR A 93 4.66 -15.73 36.78
C THR A 93 5.71 -14.97 37.57
N HIS A 94 6.27 -13.92 36.98
CA HIS A 94 7.26 -13.03 37.56
C HIS A 94 6.62 -11.66 37.73
N SER A 95 5.80 -11.52 38.77
CA SER A 95 5.29 -10.23 39.18
C SER A 95 6.49 -9.36 39.56
N ALA A 96 6.84 -8.42 38.68
CA ALA A 96 7.72 -7.32 39.05
C ALA A 96 6.93 -6.48 40.06
N VAL A 97 7.37 -6.51 41.31
CA VAL A 97 6.95 -5.60 42.38
C VAL A 97 7.05 -4.16 41.89
#